data_AF-A0A6A7SJ00-F1
#
_entry.id   AF-A0A6A7SJ00-F1
#
_cell.length_a   1.000
_cell.length_b   1.000
_cell.length_c   1.000
_cell.angle_alpha   90.00
_cell.angle_beta   90.00
_cell.angle_gamma   90.00
#
_symmetry.space_group_name_H-M   'P 1'
#
loop_
_entity.id
_entity.type
_entity.pdbx_description
1 polymer ?
#
loop_
_entity_poly.entity_id
_entity_poly.type
_entity_poly.pdbx_seq_one_letter_code
_entity_poly.pdbx_strand_id
1 'polypeptide(L)'
;MCSSGHDAETKTYPIVEQIDGGGETLAAPFLAPVLEPHRRGHNWAAVLLGPNAARMDRRSIRGRWRRGERYIDAADVAIGDAIEVGADYISTGGIRYGRRRYYVVADRTDAHIVLRPYRTAAQAIRAARQAAADAEEATA
;
A
#
# COMPACT_ATOMS: atom_id res chain seq x y z
N MET A 1 -40.31 16.14 -16.75
CA MET A 1 -39.68 16.66 -15.52
C MET A 1 -39.15 15.46 -14.75
N CYS A 2 -37.88 15.12 -14.94
CA CYS A 2 -37.30 13.91 -14.37
C CYS A 2 -36.79 14.20 -12.96
N SER A 3 -37.50 13.66 -11.97
CA SER A 3 -37.01 13.51 -10.60
C SER A 3 -35.88 12.47 -10.61
N SER A 4 -34.68 12.85 -10.19
CA SER A 4 -33.63 11.90 -9.81
C SER A 4 -33.24 12.16 -8.38
N GLY A 5 -33.88 11.40 -7.48
CA GLY A 5 -33.40 11.20 -6.12
C GLY A 5 -31.97 10.69 -6.19
N HIS A 6 -31.03 11.47 -5.65
CA HIS A 6 -29.73 10.94 -5.28
C HIS A 6 -29.90 10.37 -3.89
N ASP A 7 -30.30 9.10 -3.83
CA ASP A 7 -30.09 8.28 -2.66
C ASP A 7 -28.59 8.33 -2.34
N ALA A 8 -28.26 8.92 -1.19
CA ALA A 8 -26.93 8.90 -0.62
C ALA A 8 -26.66 7.46 -0.17
N GLU A 9 -26.34 6.61 -1.14
CA GLU A 9 -25.90 5.25 -0.92
C GLU A 9 -24.65 5.34 -0.03
N THR A 10 -24.82 4.93 1.23
CA THR A 10 -23.75 4.86 2.21
C THR A 10 -22.82 3.75 1.75
N LYS A 11 -21.90 4.09 0.83
CA LYS A 11 -20.95 3.15 0.24
C LYS A 11 -19.94 2.77 1.30
N THR A 12 -20.31 1.71 2.00
CA THR A 12 -19.45 0.94 2.88
C THR A 12 -18.32 0.40 2.01
N TYR A 13 -17.14 0.99 2.15
CA TYR A 13 -15.89 0.47 1.59
C TYR A 13 -15.66 -0.94 2.15
N PRO A 14 -15.00 -1.87 1.43
CA PRO A 14 -14.44 -3.03 2.11
C PRO A 14 -13.52 -2.48 3.19
N ILE A 15 -13.99 -2.69 4.41
CA ILE A 15 -13.45 -2.21 5.67
C ILE A 15 -11.98 -2.63 5.66
N VAL A 16 -11.08 -1.68 5.89
CA VAL A 16 -9.77 -2.02 6.42
C VAL A 16 -10.07 -2.65 7.78
N GLU A 17 -10.23 -3.97 7.81
CA GLU A 17 -10.42 -4.66 9.08
C GLU A 17 -9.07 -4.61 9.78
N GLN A 18 -8.97 -3.73 10.78
CA GLN A 18 -7.88 -3.78 11.73
C GLN A 18 -8.01 -5.09 12.48
N ILE A 19 -7.03 -5.96 12.33
CA ILE A 19 -6.93 -7.18 13.12
C ILE A 19 -6.25 -6.81 14.44
N ASP A 20 -6.81 -7.22 15.58
CA ASP A 20 -6.14 -7.16 16.87
C ASP A 20 -4.79 -7.90 16.76
N GLY A 21 -3.69 -7.14 16.77
CA GLY A 21 -2.35 -7.64 16.42
C GLY A 21 -1.60 -6.78 15.39
N GLY A 22 -2.26 -5.79 14.78
CA GLY A 22 -1.59 -4.69 14.07
C GLY A 22 -1.34 -4.90 12.58
N GLY A 23 -2.19 -5.65 11.86
CA GLY A 23 -2.16 -5.77 10.39
C GLY A 23 -3.31 -5.01 9.70
N GLU A 24 -3.11 -4.60 8.44
CA GLU A 24 -4.13 -4.04 7.55
C GLU A 24 -4.45 -5.06 6.43
N THR A 25 -5.69 -5.54 6.34
CA THR A 25 -6.17 -6.38 5.21
C THR A 25 -6.79 -5.50 4.12
N LEU A 26 -6.39 -5.72 2.87
CA LEU A 26 -6.93 -5.01 1.70
C LEU A 26 -7.47 -6.00 0.66
N ALA A 27 -8.60 -5.68 0.04
CA ALA A 27 -9.15 -6.49 -1.05
C ALA A 27 -8.20 -6.49 -2.27
N ALA A 28 -7.84 -7.67 -2.75
CA ALA A 28 -6.99 -7.83 -3.92
C ALA A 28 -7.78 -7.47 -5.20
N PRO A 29 -7.10 -6.99 -6.27
CA PRO A 29 -5.66 -6.77 -6.41
C PRO A 29 -5.19 -5.36 -5.97
N PHE A 30 -5.94 -4.67 -5.11
CA PHE A 30 -5.78 -3.22 -4.91
C PHE A 30 -5.11 -2.90 -3.57
N LEU A 31 -3.89 -2.38 -3.65
CA LEU A 31 -3.31 -1.61 -2.55
C LEU A 31 -3.98 -0.22 -2.59
N ALA A 32 -5.16 -0.09 -1.99
CA ALA A 32 -5.87 1.18 -1.95
C ALA A 32 -5.68 1.91 -0.62
N PRO A 33 -4.58 2.66 -0.44
CA PRO A 33 -4.65 3.82 0.41
C PRO A 33 -4.46 5.05 -0.47
N VAL A 34 -5.56 5.75 -0.76
CA VAL A 34 -5.49 7.17 -1.12
C VAL A 34 -4.96 7.89 0.12
N LEU A 35 -3.62 8.02 0.22
CA LEU A 35 -2.94 8.67 1.34
C LEU A 35 -3.14 10.18 1.34
N GLU A 36 -3.31 10.76 0.15
CA GLU A 36 -3.62 12.17 -0.07
C GLU A 36 -4.80 12.29 -1.04
N PRO A 37 -5.99 12.69 -0.56
CA PRO A 37 -7.17 12.88 -1.40
C PRO A 37 -7.13 14.20 -2.20
N HIS A 38 -6.20 15.11 -1.91
CA HIS A 38 -6.12 16.36 -2.64
C HIS A 38 -5.79 16.14 -4.12
N ARG A 39 -6.49 16.86 -5.02
CA ARG A 39 -6.33 16.74 -6.48
C ARG A 39 -4.90 16.97 -7.02
N ARG A 40 -4.08 17.70 -6.25
CA ARG A 40 -2.65 17.96 -6.55
C ARG A 40 -1.70 16.96 -5.87
N GLY A 41 -2.24 16.06 -5.05
CA GLY A 41 -1.49 15.00 -4.41
C GLY A 41 -1.08 13.95 -5.43
N HIS A 42 0.18 13.52 -5.36
CA HIS A 42 0.70 12.44 -6.16
C HIS A 42 0.87 11.21 -5.28
N ASN A 43 -0.11 10.31 -5.34
CA ASN A 43 -0.03 9.00 -4.69
C ASN A 43 0.79 8.03 -5.56
N TRP A 44 1.71 7.30 -4.95
CA TRP A 44 2.57 6.32 -5.60
C TRP A 44 2.90 5.17 -4.64
N ALA A 45 3.34 4.04 -5.19
CA ALA A 45 3.87 2.95 -4.38
C ALA A 45 5.07 2.28 -5.07
N ALA A 46 5.91 1.64 -4.29
CA ALA A 46 7.07 0.91 -4.76
C ALA A 46 7.37 -0.30 -3.88
N VAL A 47 7.92 -1.35 -4.47
CA VAL A 47 8.60 -2.40 -3.72
C VAL A 47 10.00 -1.90 -3.37
N LEU A 48 10.39 -2.07 -2.10
CA LEU A 48 11.70 -1.75 -1.58
C LEU A 48 12.65 -2.94 -1.77
N LEU A 49 13.72 -2.71 -2.51
CA LEU A 49 14.73 -3.71 -2.83
C LEU A 49 16.05 -3.38 -2.15
N GLY A 50 16.90 -4.38 -1.96
CA GLY A 50 18.26 -4.20 -1.44
C GLY A 50 18.42 -4.59 0.03
N PRO A 51 19.66 -4.59 0.53
CA PRO A 51 19.98 -5.22 1.80
C PRO A 51 19.53 -4.44 3.04
N ASN A 52 19.35 -3.13 2.93
CA ASN A 52 18.96 -2.22 4.02
C ASN A 52 18.49 -0.87 3.47
N ALA A 53 17.92 -0.02 4.33
CA ALA A 53 17.39 1.29 3.93
C ALA A 53 18.43 2.30 3.40
N ALA A 54 19.72 2.13 3.70
CA ALA A 54 20.78 3.00 3.18
C ALA A 54 21.24 2.60 1.77
N ARG A 55 21.02 1.35 1.38
CA ARG A 55 21.34 0.77 0.07
C ARG A 55 20.09 0.16 -0.56
N MET A 56 18.97 0.90 -0.51
CA MET A 56 17.71 0.43 -1.08
C MET A 56 17.40 1.08 -2.42
N ASP A 57 16.81 0.27 -3.30
CA ASP A 57 16.21 0.73 -4.55
C ASP A 57 14.69 0.63 -4.47
N ARG A 58 14.01 1.41 -5.33
CA ARG A 58 12.55 1.42 -5.43
C ARG A 58 12.13 0.89 -6.79
N ARG A 59 11.42 -0.22 -6.81
CA ARG A 59 10.73 -0.70 -8.01
C ARG A 59 9.29 -0.18 -7.98
N SER A 60 9.00 0.82 -8.81
CA SER A 60 7.68 1.46 -8.88
C SER A 60 6.57 0.45 -9.18
N ILE A 61 5.51 0.47 -8.38
CA ILE A 61 4.29 -0.30 -8.62
C ILE A 61 3.35 0.58 -9.46
N ARG A 62 2.82 0.01 -10.55
CA ARG A 62 2.03 0.79 -11.50
C ARG A 62 0.69 1.21 -10.90
N GLY A 63 0.39 2.50 -10.94
CA GLY A 63 -0.94 3.01 -10.68
C GLY A 63 -1.87 2.75 -11.88
N ARG A 64 -3.08 2.24 -11.63
CA ARG A 64 -4.15 2.11 -12.62
C ARG A 64 -5.35 2.97 -12.25
N TRP A 65 -6.14 3.30 -13.26
CA TRP A 65 -7.42 3.97 -13.11
C TRP A 65 -8.54 2.97 -13.41
N ARG A 66 -9.54 2.87 -12.53
CA ARG A 66 -10.74 2.07 -12.77
C ARG A 66 -11.94 2.79 -12.18
N ARG A 67 -13.02 2.94 -12.96
CA ARG A 67 -14.28 3.59 -12.51
C ARG A 67 -14.08 4.97 -11.84
N GLY A 68 -13.10 5.76 -12.30
CA GLY A 68 -12.82 7.10 -11.74
C GLY A 68 -11.94 7.11 -10.49
N GLU A 69 -11.49 5.95 -10.02
CA GLU A 69 -10.62 5.82 -8.85
C GLU A 69 -9.21 5.35 -9.26
N ARG A 70 -8.20 5.79 -8.50
CA ARG A 70 -6.79 5.42 -8.71
C ARG A 70 -6.41 4.30 -7.75
N TYR A 71 -5.88 3.21 -8.29
CA TYR A 71 -5.46 2.03 -7.54
C TYR A 71 -4.01 1.70 -7.83
N ILE A 72 -3.34 1.05 -6.89
CA ILE A 72 -2.01 0.47 -7.10
C ILE A 72 -2.21 -1.00 -7.49
N ASP A 73 -1.70 -1.38 -8.67
CA ASP A 73 -1.78 -2.74 -9.20
C ASP A 73 -0.75 -3.63 -8.51
N ALA A 74 -1.19 -4.43 -7.54
CA ALA A 74 -0.33 -5.31 -6.76
C ALA A 74 -0.03 -6.66 -7.45
N ALA A 75 -0.27 -6.79 -8.76
CA ALA A 75 -0.07 -8.06 -9.47
C ALA A 75 1.34 -8.62 -9.28
N ASP A 76 2.37 -7.77 -9.34
CA ASP A 76 3.79 -8.13 -9.26
C ASP A 76 4.38 -8.08 -7.83
N VAL A 77 3.52 -8.00 -6.81
CA VAL A 77 3.90 -7.87 -5.40
C VAL A 77 3.80 -9.23 -4.69
N ALA A 78 4.92 -9.81 -4.28
CA ALA A 78 4.93 -11.14 -3.67
C ALA A 78 4.74 -11.10 -2.14
N ILE A 79 4.37 -12.24 -1.54
CA ILE A 79 4.47 -12.43 -0.09
C ILE A 79 5.92 -12.24 0.33
N GLY A 80 6.14 -11.51 1.41
CA GLY A 80 7.47 -11.12 1.89
C GLY A 80 8.02 -9.83 1.31
N ASP A 81 7.41 -9.25 0.27
CA ASP A 81 7.89 -7.97 -0.28
C ASP A 81 7.70 -6.83 0.73
N ALA A 82 8.71 -5.98 0.85
CA ALA A 82 8.58 -4.70 1.55
C ALA A 82 8.04 -3.64 0.58
N ILE A 83 7.02 -2.90 0.99
CA ILE A 83 6.33 -1.89 0.18
C ILE A 83 6.43 -0.52 0.84
N GLU A 84 6.71 0.50 0.04
CA GLU A 84 6.52 1.90 0.40
C GLU A 84 5.31 2.45 -0.36
N VAL A 85 4.40 3.08 0.36
CA VAL A 85 3.34 3.90 -0.25
C VAL A 85 3.60 5.35 0.11
N GLY A 86 3.70 6.19 -0.91
CA GLY A 86 3.96 7.60 -0.79
C GLY A 86 2.80 8.46 -1.27
N ALA A 87 2.60 9.59 -0.60
CA ALA A 87 1.84 10.71 -1.10
C ALA A 87 2.70 11.96 -1.06
N ASP A 88 2.83 12.61 -2.20
CA ASP A 88 3.53 13.88 -2.32
C ASP A 88 2.51 14.98 -2.63
N TYR A 89 2.39 15.94 -1.71
CA TYR A 89 1.56 17.13 -1.88
C TYR A 89 2.43 18.38 -1.93
N ILE A 90 2.19 19.23 -2.92
CA ILE A 90 2.80 20.57 -2.99
C ILE A 90 1.73 21.59 -2.65
N SER A 91 1.92 22.29 -1.53
CA SER A 91 1.02 23.38 -1.13
C SER A 91 1.11 24.57 -2.08
N THR A 92 0.11 25.45 -2.03
CA THR A 92 0.09 26.69 -2.83
C THR A 92 1.31 27.59 -2.57
N GLY A 93 1.88 27.54 -1.35
CA GLY A 93 3.12 28.26 -1.01
C GLY A 93 4.41 27.56 -1.45
N GLY A 94 4.33 26.46 -2.22
CA GLY A 94 5.50 25.71 -2.69
C GLY A 94 6.10 24.72 -1.70
N ILE A 95 5.56 24.63 -0.48
CA ILE A 95 6.04 23.66 0.53
C ILE A 95 5.62 22.24 0.10
N ARG A 96 6.60 21.33 0.04
CA ARG A 96 6.41 19.91 -0.26
C ARG A 96 6.14 19.14 1.03
N TYR A 97 5.03 18.41 1.06
CA TYR A 97 4.64 17.50 2.13
C TYR A 97 4.71 16.08 1.59
N GLY A 98 5.71 15.33 2.06
CA GLY A 98 5.83 13.90 1.77
C GLY A 98 5.27 13.09 2.93
N ARG A 99 4.18 12.36 2.70
CA ARG A 99 3.72 11.30 3.61
C ARG A 99 4.20 9.96 3.07
N ARG A 100 4.74 9.12 3.95
CA ARG A 100 5.21 7.78 3.63
C ARG A 100 4.61 6.78 4.60
N ARG A 101 4.21 5.62 4.10
CA ARG A 101 3.87 4.45 4.89
C ARG A 101 4.66 3.25 4.37
N TYR A 102 5.03 2.37 5.29
CA TYR A 102 5.85 1.21 4.98
C TYR A 102 5.11 -0.05 5.43
N TYR A 103 5.18 -1.08 4.61
CA TYR A 103 4.47 -2.33 4.80
C TYR A 103 5.34 -3.52 4.43
N VAL A 104 5.03 -4.69 4.95
CA VAL A 104 5.47 -5.98 4.40
C VAL A 104 4.25 -6.81 4.06
N VAL A 105 4.27 -7.49 2.92
CA VAL A 105 3.20 -8.41 2.52
C VAL A 105 3.30 -9.66 3.38
N ALA A 106 2.35 -9.84 4.29
CA ALA A 106 2.32 -10.98 5.20
C ALA A 106 1.61 -12.18 4.57
N ASP A 107 0.57 -11.93 3.77
CA ASP A 107 -0.20 -12.96 3.08
C ASP A 107 -0.82 -12.40 1.79
N ARG A 108 -1.08 -13.27 0.82
CA ARG A 108 -1.70 -12.93 -0.45
C ARG A 108 -2.53 -14.10 -0.97
N THR A 109 -3.79 -13.80 -1.27
CA THR A 109 -4.71 -14.68 -2.00
C THR A 109 -5.22 -13.98 -3.26
N ASP A 110 -6.00 -14.68 -4.08
CA ASP A 110 -6.69 -14.06 -5.23
C ASP A 110 -7.72 -13.01 -4.80
N ALA A 111 -8.19 -13.07 -3.55
CA ALA A 111 -9.25 -12.21 -3.03
C ALA A 111 -8.73 -11.06 -2.15
N HIS A 112 -7.59 -11.22 -1.46
CA HIS A 112 -7.07 -10.20 -0.55
C HIS A 112 -5.53 -10.25 -0.41
N ILE A 113 -4.97 -9.13 0.04
CA ILE A 113 -3.57 -8.99 0.45
C ILE A 113 -3.51 -8.48 1.88
N VAL A 114 -2.71 -9.11 2.72
CA VAL A 114 -2.50 -8.72 4.11
C VAL A 114 -1.18 -7.98 4.22
N LEU A 115 -1.24 -6.74 4.72
CA LEU A 115 -0.08 -5.89 4.93
C LEU A 115 0.21 -5.73 6.41
N ARG A 116 1.47 -5.93 6.78
CA ARG A 116 1.96 -5.58 8.11
C ARG A 116 2.62 -4.20 8.07
N PRO A 117 2.09 -3.19 8.78
CA PRO A 117 2.64 -1.84 8.80
C PRO A 117 3.94 -1.75 9.61
N TYR A 118 4.83 -0.87 9.18
CA TYR A 118 6.07 -0.52 9.86
C TYR A 118 6.27 1.00 9.88
N ARG A 119 7.00 1.49 10.87
CA ARG A 119 7.23 2.93 11.03
C ARG A 119 8.27 3.47 10.05
N THR A 120 9.21 2.63 9.63
CA THR A 120 10.32 3.04 8.77
C THR A 120 10.63 2.00 7.69
N ALA A 121 11.24 2.44 6.59
CA ALA A 121 11.75 1.55 5.54
C ALA A 121 12.73 0.51 6.10
N ALA A 122 13.59 0.90 7.05
CA ALA A 122 14.55 0.00 7.68
C ALA A 122 13.87 -1.15 8.43
N GLN A 123 12.78 -0.85 9.15
CA GLN A 123 11.99 -1.88 9.83
C GLN A 123 11.30 -2.81 8.84
N ALA A 124 10.69 -2.27 7.79
CA ALA A 124 10.03 -3.08 6.76
C ALA A 124 11.02 -4.00 6.02
N ILE A 125 12.16 -3.47 5.54
CA ILE A 125 13.18 -4.26 4.85
C ILE A 125 13.76 -5.35 5.78
N ARG A 126 14.05 -5.02 7.05
CA ARG A 126 14.54 -6.00 8.01
C ARG A 126 13.53 -7.13 8.23
N ALA A 127 12.26 -6.78 8.39
CA ALA A 127 11.22 -7.77 8.63
C ALA A 127 10.96 -8.66 7.41
N ALA A 128 10.93 -8.08 6.21
CA ALA A 128 10.84 -8.82 4.94
C ALA A 128 11.97 -9.86 4.82
N ARG A 129 13.21 -9.47 5.15
CA ARG A 129 14.36 -10.37 5.12
C ARG A 129 14.29 -11.47 6.16
N GLN A 130 13.84 -11.15 7.37
CA GLN A 130 13.67 -12.17 8.42
C GLN A 130 12.63 -13.20 7.98
N ALA A 131 11.48 -12.76 7.46
CA ALA A 131 10.44 -13.65 6.96
C ALA A 131 10.94 -14.56 5.82
N ALA A 132 11.79 -14.05 4.93
CA ALA A 132 12.40 -14.87 3.89
C ALA A 132 13.36 -15.94 4.45
N ALA A 133 14.18 -15.58 5.45
CA ALA A 133 15.08 -16.53 6.11
C ALA A 133 14.32 -17.63 6.87
N ASP A 134 13.27 -17.25 7.61
CA ASP A 134 12.43 -18.18 8.36
C ASP A 134 11.70 -19.16 7.41
N ALA A 135 11.29 -18.69 6.22
CA ALA A 135 10.66 -19.53 5.21
C ALA A 135 11.65 -20.53 4.57
N GLU A 136 12.90 -20.12 4.31
CA GLU A 136 13.94 -21.03 3.82
C GLU A 136 14.24 -22.14 4.84
N GLU A 137 14.35 -21.79 6.13
CA GLU A 137 14.62 -22.76 7.21
C GLU A 137 13.47 -23.75 7.41
N ALA A 138 12.21 -23.31 7.24
CA ALA A 138 11.04 -24.19 7.32
C ALA A 138 10.93 -25.20 6.16
N THR A 139 11.67 -24.98 5.06
CA THR A 139 11.64 -25.84 3.87
C THR A 139 12.84 -26.78 3.78
N ALA A 140 13.83 -26.61 4.66
CA ALA A 140 15.07 -27.41 4.73
C ALA A 140 14.91 -28.62 5.68
#